data_AF-A0A8H4PW80-F1
#
_entry.id   AF-A0A8H4PW80-F1
#
_cell.length_a   1.000
_cell.length_b   1.000
_cell.length_c   1.000
_cell.angle_alpha   90.00
_cell.angle_beta   90.00
_cell.angle_gamma   90.00
#
_symmetry.space_group_name_H-M   'P 1'
#
loop_
_entity.id
_entity.type
_entity.pdbx_description
1 polymer ?
#
loop_
_entity_poly.entity_id
_entity_poly.type
_entity_poly.pdbx_seq_one_letter_code
_entity_poly.pdbx_strand_id
1 'polypeptide(L)'
;MDGNVSCGGCIRAYGNISVTGYLSSSGSIKGYGKLKIEGTLEGQKLEIYGNLSINGYLKCRTLVVFGSLSLIGPNSTYMVEESEQVTGVKLMREQEADWDF
;
A
#
# COMPACT_ATOMS: atom_id res chain seq x y z
N MET A 1 17.22 1.45 4.02
CA MET A 1 17.57 2.88 3.83
C MET A 1 16.23 3.60 3.93
N ASP A 2 15.96 4.21 5.07
CA ASP A 2 14.69 4.91 5.30
C ASP A 2 14.74 6.25 4.59
N GLY A 3 13.75 6.51 3.75
CA GLY A 3 13.71 7.70 2.91
C GLY A 3 12.32 8.31 2.90
N ASN A 4 12.27 9.64 2.86
CA ASN A 4 11.03 10.36 2.62
C ASN A 4 10.93 10.66 1.14
N VAL A 5 9.88 10.18 0.50
CA VAL A 5 9.62 10.43 -0.93
C VAL A 5 8.34 11.24 -1.04
N SER A 6 8.42 12.39 -1.71
CA SER A 6 7.26 13.23 -2.04
C SER A 6 7.12 13.34 -3.55
N CYS A 7 5.96 12.96 -4.09
CA CYS A 7 5.67 13.11 -5.51
C CYS A 7 4.44 13.99 -5.73
N GLY A 8 4.61 15.09 -6.46
CA GLY A 8 3.49 15.97 -6.84
C GLY A 8 2.59 15.39 -7.95
N GLY A 9 3.06 14.34 -8.63
CA GLY A 9 2.43 13.76 -9.81
C GLY A 9 1.94 12.33 -9.62
N CYS A 10 1.85 11.58 -10.71
CA CYS A 10 1.47 10.17 -10.66
C CYS A 10 2.69 9.27 -10.53
N ILE A 11 2.64 8.31 -9.59
CA ILE A 11 3.63 7.23 -9.49
C ILE A 11 3.06 6.03 -10.23
N ARG A 12 3.82 5.49 -11.19
CA ARG A 12 3.46 4.28 -11.93
C ARG A 12 4.61 3.30 -11.91
N ALA A 13 4.36 2.07 -11.49
CA ALA A 13 5.35 1.00 -11.54
C ALA A 13 4.77 -0.25 -12.20
N TYR A 14 5.51 -0.78 -13.18
CA TYR A 14 5.24 -2.06 -13.82
C TYR A 14 6.07 -3.13 -13.12
N GLY A 15 5.63 -3.50 -11.92
CA GLY A 15 6.35 -4.40 -11.01
C GLY A 15 5.97 -4.15 -9.55
N ASN A 16 6.84 -4.57 -8.63
CA ASN A 16 6.61 -4.37 -7.21
C ASN A 16 7.02 -2.96 -6.78
N ILE A 17 6.23 -2.36 -5.89
CA ILE A 17 6.56 -1.10 -5.21
C ILE A 17 6.85 -1.46 -3.75
N SER A 18 8.01 -1.06 -3.24
CA SER A 18 8.32 -1.13 -1.81
C SER A 18 8.50 0.29 -1.29
N VAL A 19 7.73 0.64 -0.28
CA VAL A 19 7.84 1.91 0.45
C VAL A 19 8.39 1.60 1.82
N THR A 20 9.55 2.18 2.14
CA THR A 20 10.18 2.06 3.46
C THR A 20 10.39 3.48 4.00
N GLY A 21 9.74 3.82 5.11
CA GLY A 21 9.71 5.18 5.67
C GLY A 21 8.40 5.91 5.35
N TYR A 22 8.46 7.12 4.81
CA TYR A 22 7.28 7.94 4.49
C TYR A 22 7.18 8.25 2.99
N LEU A 23 6.04 7.93 2.39
CA LEU A 23 5.68 8.32 1.02
C LEU A 23 4.44 9.20 1.04
N SER A 24 4.53 10.37 0.41
CA SER A 24 3.37 11.23 0.15
C SER A 24 3.21 11.49 -1.34
N SER A 25 2.00 11.28 -1.86
CA SER A 25 1.65 11.55 -3.25
C SER A 25 0.36 12.36 -3.35
N SER A 26 0.44 13.55 -3.94
CA SER A 26 -0.77 14.33 -4.27
C SER A 26 -1.49 13.83 -5.51
N GLY A 27 -0.91 12.88 -6.25
CA GLY A 27 -1.50 12.28 -7.44
C GLY A 27 -1.94 10.83 -7.25
N SER A 28 -2.06 10.11 -8.37
CA SER A 28 -2.41 8.68 -8.34
C SER A 28 -1.16 7.80 -8.23
N ILE A 29 -1.24 6.76 -7.40
CA ILE A 29 -0.25 5.70 -7.31
C ILE A 29 -0.84 4.47 -7.98
N LYS A 30 -0.21 4.01 -9.06
CA LYS A 30 -0.60 2.79 -9.78
C LYS A 30 0.52 1.76 -9.77
N GLY A 31 0.22 0.55 -9.34
CA GLY A 31 1.16 -0.57 -9.33
C GLY A 31 0.58 -1.78 -10.04
N TYR A 32 1.37 -2.40 -10.94
CA TYR A 32 1.02 -3.63 -11.64
C TYR A 32 1.74 -4.85 -11.03
N GLY A 33 1.65 -4.98 -9.72
CA GLY A 33 2.37 -5.99 -8.93
C GLY A 33 2.04 -5.87 -7.44
N LYS A 34 2.96 -6.27 -6.57
CA LYS A 34 2.79 -6.12 -5.12
C LYS A 34 3.15 -4.69 -4.69
N LEU A 35 2.29 -4.05 -3.90
CA LEU A 35 2.65 -2.86 -3.12
C LEU A 35 2.92 -3.28 -1.67
N LYS A 36 4.15 -3.08 -1.20
CA LYS A 36 4.55 -3.28 0.20
C LYS A 36 4.81 -1.92 0.84
N ILE A 37 4.20 -1.68 2.00
CA ILE A 37 4.39 -0.47 2.79
C ILE A 37 4.99 -0.90 4.14
N GLU A 38 6.18 -0.40 4.43
CA GLU A 38 6.89 -0.51 5.71
C GLU A 38 7.07 0.91 6.25
N GLY A 39 6.08 1.39 7.00
CA GLY A 39 6.01 2.79 7.45
C GLY A 39 4.69 3.44 7.07
N THR A 40 4.73 4.64 6.50
CA THR A 40 3.53 5.44 6.20
C THR A 40 3.42 5.77 4.71
N LEU A 41 2.23 5.57 4.15
CA LEU A 41 1.87 6.04 2.81
C LEU A 41 0.64 6.94 2.88
N GLU A 42 0.75 8.13 2.32
CA GLU A 42 -0.37 9.04 2.09
C GLU A 42 -0.54 9.31 0.59
N GLY A 43 -1.74 9.08 0.07
CA GLY A 43 -2.02 9.23 -1.37
C GLY A 43 -3.43 9.71 -1.65
N GLN A 44 -3.66 10.40 -2.76
CA GLN A 44 -5.04 10.70 -3.18
C GLN A 44 -5.74 9.43 -3.68
N LYS A 45 -5.19 8.80 -4.72
CA LYS A 45 -5.76 7.59 -5.33
C LYS A 45 -4.72 6.46 -5.41
N LEU A 46 -5.04 5.32 -4.83
CA LEU A 46 -4.28 4.08 -4.97
C LEU A 46 -5.01 3.08 -5.85
N GLU A 47 -4.33 2.56 -6.86
CA GLU A 47 -4.84 1.54 -7.78
C GLU A 47 -3.79 0.44 -7.98
N ILE A 48 -3.99 -0.70 -7.32
CA ILE A 48 -3.03 -1.79 -7.27
C ILE A 48 -3.60 -3.01 -7.98
N TYR A 49 -3.00 -3.38 -9.10
CA TYR A 49 -3.29 -4.59 -9.85
C TYR A 49 -2.44 -5.75 -9.32
N GLY A 50 -2.68 -6.12 -8.07
CA GLY A 50 -1.94 -7.14 -7.34
C GLY A 50 -2.23 -7.06 -5.85
N ASN A 51 -1.31 -7.58 -5.03
CA ASN A 51 -1.47 -7.63 -3.58
C ASN A 51 -0.96 -6.36 -2.90
N LEU A 52 -1.67 -5.91 -1.87
CA LEU A 52 -1.28 -4.82 -0.98
C LEU A 52 -0.91 -5.39 0.39
N SER A 53 0.31 -5.12 0.85
CA SER A 53 0.78 -5.45 2.20
C SER A 53 1.14 -4.17 2.95
N ILE A 54 0.58 -4.01 4.14
CA ILE A 54 0.75 -2.82 4.97
C ILE A 54 1.31 -3.25 6.32
N ASN A 55 2.56 -2.88 6.55
CA ASN A 55 3.23 -2.90 7.84
C ASN A 55 3.44 -1.44 8.28
N GLY A 56 2.44 -0.88 8.95
CA GLY A 56 2.35 0.54 9.31
C GLY A 56 1.02 1.17 8.91
N TYR A 57 1.06 2.37 8.35
CA TYR A 57 -0.14 3.18 8.09
C TYR A 57 -0.31 3.51 6.60
N LEU A 58 -1.54 3.37 6.10
CA LEU A 58 -1.93 3.84 4.78
C LEU A 58 -3.12 4.80 4.90
N LYS A 59 -3.01 6.00 4.35
CA LYS A 59 -4.16 6.90 4.19
C LYS A 59 -4.37 7.24 2.71
N CYS A 60 -5.60 7.10 2.23
CA CYS A 60 -5.97 7.59 0.92
C CYS A 60 -7.44 7.98 0.78
N ARG A 61 -7.80 8.69 -0.29
CA ARG A 61 -9.22 8.95 -0.60
C ARG A 61 -9.87 7.77 -1.28
N THR A 62 -9.21 7.24 -2.30
CA THR A 62 -9.70 6.10 -3.07
C THR A 62 -8.69 4.96 -3.04
N LEU A 63 -9.14 3.78 -2.65
CA LEU A 63 -8.36 2.55 -2.65
C LEU A 63 -9.00 1.51 -3.57
N VAL A 64 -8.28 1.09 -4.61
CA VAL A 64 -8.67 -0.02 -5.47
C VAL A 64 -7.55 -1.06 -5.48
N VAL A 65 -7.87 -2.29 -5.09
CA VAL A 65 -6.94 -3.42 -5.04
C VAL A 65 -7.55 -4.63 -5.76
N PHE A 66 -7.00 -4.98 -6.92
CA PHE A 66 -7.36 -6.18 -7.68
C PHE A 66 -6.55 -7.40 -7.21
N GLY A 67 -6.60 -7.63 -5.91
CA GLY A 67 -5.85 -8.69 -5.23
C GLY A 67 -6.15 -8.66 -3.73
N SER A 68 -5.27 -9.22 -2.92
CA SER A 68 -5.47 -9.29 -1.47
C SER A 68 -4.89 -8.07 -0.76
N LEU A 69 -5.54 -7.64 0.32
CA LEU A 69 -5.04 -6.63 1.25
C LEU A 69 -4.65 -7.31 2.56
N SER A 70 -3.40 -7.14 2.97
CA SER A 70 -2.87 -7.71 4.22
C SER A 70 -2.36 -6.59 5.14
N LEU A 71 -2.90 -6.52 6.35
CA LEU A 71 -2.34 -5.77 7.48
C LEU A 71 -1.39 -6.68 8.25
N ILE A 72 -0.20 -6.20 8.54
CA ILE A 72 0.88 -6.99 9.13
C ILE A 72 1.40 -6.28 10.37
N GLY A 73 1.24 -6.88 11.54
CA GLY A 73 1.58 -6.30 12.83
C GLY A 73 0.36 -5.67 13.53
N PRO A 74 0.40 -5.58 14.88
CA PRO A 74 -0.73 -5.13 15.69
C PRO A 74 -1.10 -3.65 15.48
N ASN A 75 -0.13 -2.83 15.05
CA ASN A 75 -0.31 -1.40 14.85
C ASN A 75 -0.63 -1.02 13.39
N SER A 76 -0.74 -2.02 12.51
CA SER A 76 -0.94 -1.78 11.09
C SER A 76 -2.38 -1.50 10.79
N THR A 77 -2.64 -0.40 10.09
CA THR A 77 -3.99 0.05 9.77
C THR A 77 -4.01 0.87 8.51
N TYR A 78 -5.21 1.08 7.98
CA TYR A 78 -5.42 1.94 6.83
C TYR A 78 -6.72 2.73 6.96
N MET A 79 -6.76 3.90 6.32
CA MET A 79 -7.93 4.77 6.28
C MET A 79 -8.23 5.17 4.84
N VAL A 80 -9.48 4.96 4.43
CA VAL A 80 -9.99 5.34 3.11
C VAL A 80 -11.10 6.38 3.30
N GLU A 81 -10.92 7.57 2.72
CA GLU A 81 -11.85 8.70 2.96
C GLU A 81 -13.12 8.65 2.10
N GLU A 82 -13.04 8.18 0.85
CA GLU A 82 -14.16 8.22 -0.10
C GLU A 82 -14.66 6.84 -0.52
N SER A 83 -13.79 5.99 -1.07
CA SER A 83 -14.23 4.70 -1.64
C SER A 83 -13.16 3.63 -1.58
N GLU A 84 -13.56 2.44 -1.14
CA GLU A 84 -12.70 1.26 -1.06
C GLU A 84 -13.26 0.11 -1.89
N GLN A 85 -12.40 -0.47 -2.74
CA GLN A 85 -12.69 -1.69 -3.47
C GLN A 85 -11.50 -2.65 -3.36
N VAL A 86 -11.70 -3.79 -2.71
CA VAL A 86 -10.72 -4.88 -2.65
C VAL A 86 -11.39 -6.13 -3.20
N THR A 87 -10.88 -6.66 -4.30
CA THR A 87 -11.47 -7.84 -4.96
C THR A 87 -11.08 -9.15 -4.28
N GLY A 88 -9.87 -9.21 -3.71
CA GLY A 88 -9.38 -10.38 -2.98
C GLY A 88 -9.71 -10.33 -1.49
N VAL A 89 -8.97 -11.13 -0.73
CA VAL A 89 -9.17 -11.25 0.72
C VAL A 89 -8.57 -10.06 1.47
N LYS A 90 -9.22 -9.64 2.56
CA LYS A 90 -8.65 -8.74 3.56
C LYS A 90 -8.21 -9.56 4.75
N LEU A 91 -6.94 -9.46 5.13
CA LEU A 91 -6.32 -10.26 6.17
C LEU A 91 -5.59 -9.36 7.15
N MET A 92 -5.62 -9.72 8.43
CA MET A 92 -4.74 -9.17 9.46
C MET A 92 -3.86 -10.30 9.98
N ARG A 93 -2.55 -10.05 10.09
CA ARG A 93 -1.55 -11.00 10.57
C ARG A 93 -0.65 -10.32 11.57
N GLU A 94 -0.18 -11.05 12.58
CA GLU A 94 0.73 -10.50 13.58
C GLU A 94 2.17 -10.36 13.06
N GLN A 95 2.59 -11.24 12.14
CA GLN A 95 3.91 -11.23 11.51
C GLN A 95 3.78 -11.44 9.99
N GLU A 96 4.76 -10.97 9.22
CA GLU A 96 4.87 -11.36 7.81
C GLU A 96 5.03 -12.89 7.76
N ALA A 97 4.37 -13.55 6.81
CA ALA A 97 4.62 -14.97 6.63
C ALA A 97 6.00 -15.11 6.00
N ASP A 98 6.95 -15.70 6.74
CA ASP A 98 8.26 -16.10 6.25
C ASP A 98 8.08 -17.12 5.12
N TRP A 99 7.96 -16.64 3.89
CA TRP A 99 8.09 -17.47 2.71
C TRP A 99 9.47 -17.20 2.09
N ASP A 100 10.51 -17.51 2.85
CA ASP A 100 11.86 -17.73 2.30
C ASP A 100 11.92 -19.18 1.79
N PHE A 101 12.03 -19.35 0.47
CA PHE A 101 12.47 -20.59 -0.18
C PHE A 101 13.43 -20.24 -1.32
#